data_AF-A0A1A6FH35-F1
#
_entry.id   AF-A0A1A6FH35-F1
#
_cell.length_a   1.000
_cell.length_b   1.000
_cell.length_c   1.000
_cell.angle_alpha   90.00
_cell.angle_beta   90.00
_cell.angle_gamma   90.00
#
_symmetry.space_group_name_H-M   'P 1'
#
loop_
_entity.id
_entity.type
_entity.pdbx_description
1 polymer ?
#
loop_
_entity_poly.entity_id
_entity_poly.type
_entity_poly.pdbx_seq_one_letter_code
_entity_poly.pdbx_strand_id
1 'polypeptide(L)'
;MADLTLTLASRGAIEDVELALVLTALEQRWGYDFTGYAQSGVKRRLTRLCETQGVARPLDLLASLLSDEGVARTIINGMSVPTSEFFRDPDVWRYLREVIALQLDSFPRINVWQVGCGRGEETYSLSILLSELGLAARMRLIVTDFNVDLLAAARAGRWSRGELEQWRCNYIASGGLGRFDNYFEGRGAEIFIADRFRHSIEFVQHNLVSDDVFLEAQLIVCRNVLIYFGSQLQERGLDLFGRSLQRGGFLLLGRAEAIFDPSRSFEDFDVMHDTYRIYRKPVRQRARGSI
;
A
#
# COMPACT_ATOMS: atom_id res chain seq x y z
N MET A 1 -5.16 45.27 -2.25
CA MET A 1 -6.01 44.06 -2.17
C MET A 1 -5.97 43.30 -3.50
N ALA A 2 -6.45 43.85 -4.62
CA ALA A 2 -6.41 43.17 -5.94
C ALA A 2 -5.01 42.78 -6.45
N ASP A 3 -4.00 43.61 -6.21
CA ASP A 3 -2.61 43.40 -6.66
C ASP A 3 -1.90 42.25 -5.93
N LEU A 4 -2.20 42.06 -4.64
CA LEU A 4 -1.68 40.94 -3.84
C LEU A 4 -2.32 39.61 -4.27
N THR A 5 -3.60 39.63 -4.64
CA THR A 5 -4.34 38.45 -5.12
C THR A 5 -3.87 38.00 -6.50
N LEU A 6 -3.57 38.92 -7.42
CA LEU A 6 -2.97 38.63 -8.73
C LEU A 6 -1.56 38.05 -8.61
N THR A 7 -0.75 38.56 -7.69
CA THR A 7 0.63 38.09 -7.46
C THR A 7 0.68 36.71 -6.78
N LEU A 8 -0.27 36.41 -5.89
CA LEU A 8 -0.40 35.08 -5.29
C LEU A 8 -0.94 34.05 -6.30
N ALA A 9 -1.89 34.45 -7.15
CA ALA A 9 -2.41 33.60 -8.22
C ALA A 9 -1.34 33.26 -9.27
N SER A 10 -0.46 34.22 -9.62
CA SER A 10 0.66 33.97 -10.54
C SER A 10 1.73 33.06 -9.95
N ARG A 11 1.99 33.17 -8.63
CA ARG A 11 2.95 32.30 -7.94
C ARG A 11 2.47 30.85 -7.86
N GLY A 12 1.19 30.64 -7.55
CA GLY A 12 0.59 29.30 -7.55
C GLY A 12 0.65 28.64 -8.93
N ALA A 13 0.35 29.39 -9.99
CA ALA A 13 0.45 28.90 -11.36
C ALA A 13 1.89 28.51 -11.76
N ILE A 14 2.90 29.25 -11.30
CA ILE A 14 4.31 28.90 -11.55
C ILE A 14 4.68 27.60 -10.83
N GLU A 15 4.35 27.47 -9.54
CA GLU A 15 4.65 26.25 -8.77
C GLU A 15 4.02 25.00 -9.38
N ASP A 16 2.81 25.11 -9.94
CA ASP A 16 2.13 23.98 -10.56
C ASP A 16 2.82 23.56 -11.86
N VAL A 17 3.36 24.51 -12.64
CA VAL A 17 4.21 24.22 -13.81
C VAL A 17 5.52 23.56 -13.38
N GLU A 18 6.17 24.06 -12.35
CA GLU A 18 7.40 23.46 -11.82
C GLU A 18 7.19 22.03 -11.35
N LEU A 19 6.09 21.81 -10.63
CA LEU A 19 5.67 20.49 -10.19
C LEU A 19 5.51 19.56 -11.39
N ALA A 20 4.75 19.97 -12.41
CA ALA A 20 4.54 19.17 -13.62
C ALA A 20 5.86 18.79 -14.31
N LEU A 21 6.84 19.71 -14.37
CA LEU A 21 8.16 19.42 -14.95
C LEU A 21 8.93 18.37 -14.15
N VAL A 22 8.91 18.46 -12.81
CA VAL A 22 9.56 17.47 -11.94
C VAL A 22 8.88 16.10 -12.07
N LEU A 23 7.55 16.05 -12.11
CA LEU A 23 6.81 14.79 -12.29
C LEU A 23 7.09 14.16 -13.67
N THR A 24 7.12 14.97 -14.72
CA THR A 24 7.46 14.51 -16.08
C THR A 24 8.87 13.94 -16.13
N ALA A 25 9.82 14.56 -15.44
CA ALA A 25 11.19 14.06 -15.36
C ALA A 25 11.27 12.73 -14.59
N LEU A 26 10.52 12.57 -13.49
CA LEU A 26 10.43 11.30 -12.76
C LEU A 26 9.88 10.17 -13.64
N GLU A 27 8.83 10.43 -14.40
CA GLU A 27 8.23 9.47 -15.31
C GLU A 27 9.20 9.11 -16.45
N GLN A 28 9.66 10.11 -17.22
CA GLN A 28 10.40 9.86 -18.46
C GLN A 28 11.82 9.34 -18.22
N ARG A 29 12.47 9.74 -17.11
CA ARG A 29 13.84 9.33 -16.81
C ARG A 29 13.92 8.08 -15.97
N TRP A 30 13.02 7.94 -14.99
CA TRP A 30 13.12 6.93 -13.95
C TRP A 30 11.94 5.94 -13.95
N GLY A 31 10.90 6.18 -14.75
CA GLY A 31 9.73 5.29 -14.87
C GLY A 31 8.71 5.42 -13.74
N TYR A 32 8.80 6.47 -12.91
CA TYR A 32 7.90 6.67 -11.77
C TYR A 32 6.86 7.75 -12.10
N ASP A 33 5.69 7.31 -12.55
CA ASP A 33 4.56 8.21 -12.85
C ASP A 33 3.77 8.58 -11.58
N PHE A 34 3.87 9.85 -11.19
CA PHE A 34 3.07 10.46 -10.13
C PHE A 34 2.01 11.45 -10.65
N THR A 35 1.85 11.59 -11.96
CA THR A 35 0.93 12.57 -12.57
C THR A 35 -0.53 12.30 -12.22
N GLY A 36 -0.90 11.02 -12.10
CA GLY A 36 -2.25 10.61 -11.66
C GLY A 36 -2.47 10.62 -10.14
N TYR A 37 -1.47 10.99 -9.33
CA TYR A 37 -1.60 11.03 -7.86
C TYR A 37 -2.40 12.27 -7.41
N ALA A 38 -2.86 12.23 -6.15
CA ALA A 38 -3.51 13.37 -5.52
C ALA A 38 -2.54 14.55 -5.40
N GLN A 39 -2.72 15.54 -6.27
CA GLN A 39 -1.78 16.65 -6.48
C GLN A 39 -1.45 17.43 -5.19
N SER A 40 -2.42 17.62 -4.30
CA SER A 40 -2.20 18.27 -3.01
C SER A 40 -1.21 17.51 -2.11
N GLY A 41 -1.28 16.17 -2.12
CA GLY A 41 -0.36 15.30 -1.39
C GLY A 41 1.03 15.26 -2.02
N VAL A 42 1.09 15.25 -3.37
CA VAL A 42 2.35 15.31 -4.12
C VAL A 42 3.07 16.63 -3.84
N LYS A 43 2.38 17.76 -4.00
CA LYS A 43 2.93 19.11 -3.76
C LYS A 43 3.52 19.22 -2.36
N ARG A 44 2.77 18.82 -1.33
CA ARG A 44 3.24 18.85 0.07
C ARG A 44 4.52 18.04 0.30
N ARG A 45 4.64 16.84 -0.30
CA ARG A 45 5.84 16.00 -0.16
C ARG A 45 7.04 16.61 -0.88
N LEU A 46 6.80 17.14 -2.07
CA LEU A 46 7.86 17.79 -2.84
C LEU A 46 8.38 19.03 -2.13
N THR A 47 7.50 19.85 -1.53
CA THR A 47 7.91 20.97 -0.66
C THR A 47 8.78 20.51 0.51
N ARG A 48 8.38 19.44 1.21
CA ARG A 48 9.19 18.87 2.30
C ARG A 48 10.54 18.33 1.83
N LEU A 49 10.58 17.76 0.63
CA LEU A 49 11.83 17.33 0.00
C LEU A 49 12.72 18.53 -0.30
N CYS A 50 12.18 19.63 -0.83
CA CYS A 50 12.93 20.87 -1.03
C CYS A 50 13.55 21.37 0.28
N GLU A 51 12.77 21.40 1.37
CA GLU A 51 13.27 21.78 2.70
C GLU A 51 14.42 20.88 3.17
N THR A 52 14.29 19.57 2.98
CA THR A 52 15.30 18.58 3.39
C THR A 52 16.58 18.69 2.56
N GLN A 53 16.44 19.03 1.27
CA GLN A 53 17.57 19.24 0.34
C GLN A 53 18.13 20.66 0.40
N GLY A 54 17.54 21.56 1.19
CA GLY A 54 17.98 22.94 1.31
C GLY A 54 17.76 23.79 0.06
N VAL A 55 16.78 23.44 -0.79
CA VAL A 55 16.44 24.19 -2.01
C VAL A 55 15.11 24.93 -1.86
N ALA A 56 14.93 26.01 -2.61
CA ALA A 56 13.77 26.89 -2.44
C ALA A 56 12.55 26.41 -3.23
N ARG A 57 12.76 25.81 -4.41
CA ARG A 57 11.70 25.49 -5.38
C ARG A 57 11.83 24.06 -5.90
N PRO A 58 10.72 23.40 -6.27
CA PRO A 58 10.76 22.09 -6.91
C PRO A 58 11.67 22.05 -8.16
N LEU A 59 11.67 23.12 -8.97
CA LEU A 59 12.50 23.18 -10.18
C LEU A 59 14.00 23.12 -9.87
N ASP A 60 14.43 23.58 -8.69
CA ASP A 60 15.83 23.52 -8.26
C ASP A 60 16.30 22.06 -8.08
N LEU A 61 15.37 21.11 -7.91
CA LEU A 61 15.68 19.69 -7.87
C LEU A 61 15.90 19.08 -9.26
N LEU A 62 15.46 19.73 -10.34
CA LEU A 62 15.33 19.10 -11.66
C LEU A 62 16.69 18.68 -12.25
N ALA A 63 17.70 19.56 -12.18
CA ALA A 63 19.03 19.26 -12.73
C ALA A 63 19.66 18.03 -12.04
N SER A 64 19.60 18.00 -10.71
CA SER A 64 20.09 16.88 -9.91
C SER A 64 19.26 15.62 -10.12
N LEU A 65 17.93 15.73 -10.18
CA LEU A 65 17.03 14.62 -10.50
C LEU A 65 17.37 13.95 -11.84
N LEU A 66 17.77 14.71 -12.86
CA LEU A 66 18.10 14.16 -14.18
C LEU A 66 19.47 13.46 -14.24
N SER A 67 20.41 13.84 -13.36
CA SER A 67 21.82 13.47 -13.45
C SER A 67 22.33 12.60 -12.29
N ASP A 68 21.67 12.62 -11.13
CA ASP A 68 22.09 11.95 -9.90
C ASP A 68 21.02 10.93 -9.45
N GLU A 69 21.37 9.65 -9.54
CA GLU A 69 20.53 8.53 -9.12
C GLU A 69 20.23 8.54 -7.61
N GLY A 70 21.16 9.03 -6.77
CA GLY A 70 20.95 9.16 -5.32
C GLY A 70 19.90 10.21 -4.98
N VAL A 71 19.90 11.34 -5.70
CA VAL A 71 18.86 12.36 -5.57
C VAL A 71 17.51 11.84 -6.07
N ALA A 72 17.49 11.18 -7.23
CA ALA A 72 16.28 10.55 -7.77
C ALA A 72 15.68 9.54 -6.78
N ARG A 73 16.50 8.65 -6.24
CA ARG A 73 16.10 7.66 -5.22
C ARG A 73 15.57 8.34 -3.96
N THR A 74 16.20 9.42 -3.51
CA THR A 74 15.73 10.21 -2.35
C THR A 74 14.36 10.82 -2.61
N ILE A 75 14.13 11.38 -3.80
CA ILE A 75 12.83 11.95 -4.20
C ILE A 75 11.78 10.84 -4.26
N ILE A 76 12.03 9.74 -4.98
CA ILE A 76 11.12 8.59 -5.10
C ILE A 76 10.73 8.04 -3.71
N ASN A 77 11.72 7.89 -2.81
CA ASN A 77 11.48 7.44 -1.44
C ASN A 77 10.69 8.46 -0.61
N GLY A 78 10.93 9.76 -0.80
CA GLY A 78 10.16 10.82 -0.14
C GLY A 78 8.73 10.98 -0.67
N MET A 79 8.49 10.55 -1.91
CA MET A 79 7.15 10.45 -2.50
C MET A 79 6.39 9.21 -2.01
N SER A 80 7.13 8.16 -1.63
CA SER A 80 6.61 6.97 -0.98
C SER A 80 6.31 7.24 0.51
N VAL A 81 5.42 6.45 1.11
CA VAL A 81 5.22 6.49 2.58
C VAL A 81 5.59 5.13 3.15
N PRO A 82 6.70 5.03 3.90
CA PRO A 82 7.20 3.75 4.40
C PRO A 82 6.47 3.24 5.64
N THR A 83 5.63 4.06 6.29
CA THR A 83 5.17 3.79 7.65
C THR A 83 4.09 2.72 7.67
N SER A 84 4.48 1.52 8.08
CA SER A 84 3.59 0.44 8.47
C SER A 84 3.98 -0.03 9.88
N GLU A 85 2.98 -0.50 10.63
CA GLU A 85 3.17 -1.07 11.96
C GLU A 85 2.68 -2.51 11.93
N PHE A 86 3.30 -3.37 12.73
CA PHE A 86 2.77 -4.70 12.92
C PHE A 86 1.37 -4.61 13.56
N PHE A 87 0.42 -5.31 12.95
CA PHE A 87 -0.97 -5.40 13.39
C PHE A 87 -1.68 -4.03 13.51
N ARG A 88 -1.32 -3.07 12.64
CA ARG A 88 -1.98 -1.75 12.56
C ARG A 88 -3.49 -1.87 12.38
N ASP A 89 -4.26 -1.10 13.15
CA ASP A 89 -5.72 -1.23 13.29
C ASP A 89 -6.11 -2.64 13.82
N PRO A 90 -5.79 -2.94 15.10
CA PRO A 90 -5.81 -4.31 15.61
C PRO A 90 -7.20 -4.99 15.56
N ASP A 91 -8.27 -4.22 15.61
CA ASP A 91 -9.64 -4.70 15.43
C ASP A 91 -9.93 -5.21 14.01
N VAL A 92 -9.32 -4.62 12.97
CA VAL A 92 -9.38 -5.12 11.58
C VAL A 92 -8.69 -6.48 11.49
N TRP A 93 -7.53 -6.63 12.12
CA TRP A 93 -6.81 -7.90 12.19
C TRP A 93 -7.56 -8.96 12.99
N ARG A 94 -8.22 -8.58 14.07
CA ARG A 94 -9.11 -9.47 14.83
C ARG A 94 -10.25 -9.96 13.93
N TYR A 95 -10.91 -9.07 13.19
CA TYR A 95 -11.96 -9.45 12.26
C TYR A 95 -11.45 -10.37 11.15
N LEU A 96 -10.26 -10.09 10.61
CA LEU A 96 -9.62 -10.96 9.63
C LEU A 96 -9.39 -12.37 10.20
N ARG A 97 -8.90 -12.46 11.45
CA ARG A 97 -8.67 -13.72 12.17
C ARG A 97 -9.95 -14.51 12.42
N GLU A 98 -10.97 -13.84 12.94
CA GLU A 98 -12.19 -14.50 13.47
C GLU A 98 -13.23 -14.76 12.38
N VAL A 99 -13.23 -13.99 11.29
CA VAL A 99 -14.29 -14.05 10.27
C VAL A 99 -13.75 -14.41 8.89
N ILE A 100 -12.73 -13.70 8.41
CA ILE A 100 -12.23 -13.90 7.04
C ILE A 100 -11.42 -15.18 6.94
N ALA A 101 -10.54 -15.45 7.89
CA ALA A 101 -9.67 -16.63 7.86
C ALA A 101 -10.46 -17.95 7.93
N LEU A 102 -11.59 -17.99 8.66
CA LEU A 102 -12.48 -19.15 8.66
C LEU A 102 -13.06 -19.43 7.27
N GLN A 103 -13.32 -18.39 6.48
CA GLN A 103 -13.78 -18.55 5.10
C GLN A 103 -12.63 -18.91 4.16
N LEU A 104 -11.43 -18.37 4.39
CA LEU A 104 -10.23 -18.75 3.64
C LEU A 104 -9.85 -20.22 3.86
N ASP A 105 -10.10 -20.78 5.04
CA ASP A 105 -9.86 -22.18 5.37
C ASP A 105 -10.63 -23.15 4.46
N SER A 106 -11.77 -22.73 3.91
CA SER A 106 -12.54 -23.53 2.96
C SER A 106 -11.86 -23.72 1.60
N PHE A 107 -10.82 -22.93 1.29
CA PHE A 107 -10.10 -23.04 0.01
C PHE A 107 -8.95 -24.06 0.09
N PRO A 108 -8.75 -24.87 -0.96
CA PRO A 108 -7.64 -25.83 -1.00
C PRO A 108 -6.27 -25.14 -1.11
N ARG A 109 -6.24 -23.91 -1.65
CA ARG A 109 -5.07 -23.02 -1.71
C ARG A 109 -5.54 -21.59 -1.45
N ILE A 110 -4.71 -20.82 -0.75
CA ILE A 110 -5.00 -19.45 -0.36
C ILE A 110 -3.95 -18.54 -0.99
N ASN A 111 -4.28 -17.97 -2.14
CA ASN A 111 -3.53 -16.92 -2.79
C ASN A 111 -3.95 -15.58 -2.20
N VAL A 112 -3.00 -14.89 -1.59
CA VAL A 112 -3.17 -13.53 -1.07
C VAL A 112 -2.30 -12.59 -1.87
N TRP A 113 -2.86 -11.45 -2.26
CA TRP A 113 -2.12 -10.35 -2.87
C TRP A 113 -2.11 -9.16 -1.92
N GLN A 114 -0.93 -8.75 -1.49
CA GLN A 114 -0.74 -7.49 -0.77
C GLN A 114 -0.15 -6.43 -1.70
N VAL A 115 -0.82 -5.29 -1.78
CA VAL A 115 -0.43 -4.12 -2.55
C VAL A 115 0.09 -3.04 -1.61
N GLY A 116 1.33 -2.60 -1.84
CA GLY A 116 2.05 -1.68 -0.96
C GLY A 116 2.60 -2.43 0.25
N CYS A 117 3.87 -2.83 0.19
CA CYS A 117 4.47 -3.60 1.27
C CYS A 117 5.01 -2.72 2.40
N GLY A 118 5.30 -1.44 2.12
CA GLY A 118 6.06 -0.61 3.05
C GLY A 118 7.36 -1.30 3.41
N ARG A 119 7.70 -1.37 4.70
CA ARG A 119 8.88 -2.12 5.17
C ARG A 119 8.57 -3.56 5.61
N GLY A 120 7.38 -4.06 5.27
CA GLY A 120 6.97 -5.46 5.44
C GLY A 120 6.20 -5.77 6.73
N GLU A 121 5.94 -4.80 7.60
CA GLU A 121 5.26 -5.03 8.88
C GLU A 121 3.87 -5.68 8.68
N GLU A 122 3.05 -5.14 7.77
CA GLU A 122 1.75 -5.72 7.41
C GLU A 122 1.88 -7.10 6.76
N THR A 123 2.90 -7.30 5.92
CA THR A 123 3.21 -8.58 5.26
C THR A 123 3.41 -9.68 6.28
N TYR A 124 4.26 -9.42 7.28
CA TYR A 124 4.56 -10.42 8.29
C TYR A 124 3.47 -10.53 9.36
N SER A 125 2.67 -9.49 9.62
CA SER A 125 1.43 -9.63 10.40
C SER A 125 0.47 -10.64 9.79
N LEU A 126 0.28 -10.59 8.47
CA LEU A 126 -0.56 -11.55 7.76
C LEU A 126 0.03 -12.96 7.78
N SER A 127 1.34 -13.10 7.55
CA SER A 127 2.04 -14.39 7.63
C SER A 127 1.95 -15.02 9.02
N ILE A 128 2.15 -14.23 10.08
CA ILE A 128 1.99 -14.67 11.47
C ILE A 128 0.56 -15.14 11.73
N LEU A 129 -0.43 -14.32 11.41
CA LEU A 129 -1.84 -14.63 11.66
C LEU A 129 -2.25 -15.94 10.97
N LEU A 130 -1.94 -16.10 9.68
CA LEU A 130 -2.32 -17.30 8.93
C LEU A 130 -1.54 -18.54 9.40
N SER A 131 -0.30 -18.37 9.87
CA SER A 131 0.48 -19.45 10.49
C SER A 131 -0.12 -19.91 11.82
N GLU A 132 -0.55 -18.98 12.68
CA GLU A 132 -1.23 -19.28 13.95
C GLU A 132 -2.54 -20.05 13.75
N LEU A 133 -3.22 -19.83 12.61
CA LEU A 133 -4.45 -20.53 12.24
C LEU A 133 -4.18 -21.85 11.47
N GLY A 134 -2.93 -22.27 11.32
CA GLY A 134 -2.58 -23.50 10.59
C GLY A 134 -2.76 -23.43 9.07
N LEU A 135 -2.89 -22.23 8.50
CA LEU A 135 -3.15 -22.01 7.08
C LEU A 135 -1.88 -21.80 6.24
N ALA A 136 -0.71 -21.60 6.89
CA ALA A 136 0.54 -21.25 6.21
C ALA A 136 0.96 -22.24 5.09
N ALA A 137 0.73 -23.54 5.26
CA ALA A 137 1.11 -24.56 4.27
C ALA A 137 0.31 -24.48 2.96
N ARG A 138 -0.87 -23.85 2.98
CA ARG A 138 -1.73 -23.63 1.79
C ARG A 138 -1.61 -22.22 1.24
N MET A 139 -0.85 -21.36 1.90
CA MET A 139 -0.75 -19.95 1.56
C MET A 139 0.32 -19.69 0.50
N ARG A 140 -0.01 -18.85 -0.48
CA ARG A 140 0.94 -18.10 -1.30
C ARG A 140 0.64 -16.61 -1.13
N LEU A 141 1.58 -15.86 -0.59
CA LEU A 141 1.45 -14.42 -0.38
C LEU A 141 2.32 -13.68 -1.40
N ILE A 142 1.69 -13.04 -2.37
CA ILE A 142 2.34 -12.19 -3.36
C ILE A 142 2.30 -10.77 -2.83
N VAL A 143 3.46 -10.15 -2.70
CA VAL A 143 3.64 -8.85 -2.09
C VAL A 143 4.25 -7.92 -3.11
N THR A 144 3.52 -6.85 -3.41
CA THR A 144 3.90 -5.90 -4.45
C THR A 144 4.15 -4.52 -3.90
N ASP A 145 5.14 -3.84 -4.45
CA ASP A 145 5.36 -2.41 -4.27
C ASP A 145 6.02 -1.87 -5.54
N PHE A 146 5.81 -0.58 -5.82
CA PHE A 146 6.48 0.07 -6.94
C PHE A 146 7.92 0.45 -6.54
N ASN A 147 8.16 0.64 -5.24
CA ASN A 147 9.43 1.06 -4.68
C ASN A 147 10.32 -0.14 -4.33
N VAL A 148 11.42 -0.27 -5.08
CA VAL A 148 12.40 -1.35 -4.91
C VAL A 148 13.12 -1.36 -3.56
N ASP A 149 13.27 -0.20 -2.92
CA ASP A 149 13.91 -0.09 -1.60
C ASP A 149 13.01 -0.61 -0.49
N LEU A 150 11.71 -0.35 -0.61
CA LEU A 150 10.69 -0.88 0.28
C LEU A 150 10.59 -2.40 0.15
N LEU A 151 10.60 -2.93 -1.09
CA LEU A 151 10.68 -4.38 -1.32
C LEU A 151 11.95 -4.98 -0.72
N ALA A 152 13.11 -4.35 -0.89
CA ALA A 152 14.35 -4.81 -0.32
C ALA A 152 14.30 -4.81 1.22
N ALA A 153 13.75 -3.76 1.83
CA ALA A 153 13.56 -3.66 3.28
C ALA A 153 12.60 -4.74 3.82
N ALA A 154 11.45 -4.92 3.16
CA ALA A 154 10.48 -5.95 3.53
C ALA A 154 11.05 -7.36 3.36
N ARG A 155 11.79 -7.60 2.28
CA ARG A 155 12.51 -8.86 2.04
C ARG A 155 13.62 -9.09 3.07
N ALA A 156 14.26 -8.04 3.58
CA ALA A 156 15.24 -8.14 4.67
C ALA A 156 14.57 -8.44 6.02
N GLY A 157 13.33 -8.01 6.22
CA GLY A 157 12.50 -8.36 7.38
C GLY A 157 13.21 -8.04 8.69
N ARG A 158 13.79 -6.83 8.75
CA ARG A 158 14.63 -6.33 9.85
C ARG A 158 14.10 -4.97 10.32
N TRP A 159 13.92 -4.84 11.62
CA TRP A 159 13.44 -3.61 12.25
C TRP A 159 14.22 -3.27 13.52
N SER A 160 14.12 -2.01 13.92
CA SER A 160 14.59 -1.55 15.23
C SER A 160 13.67 -2.08 16.33
N ARG A 161 14.22 -2.38 17.50
CA ARG A 161 13.42 -2.75 18.68
C ARG A 161 12.59 -1.63 19.28
N GLY A 162 12.83 -0.37 18.87
CA GLY A 162 12.19 0.80 19.48
C GLY A 162 10.65 0.77 19.47
N GLU A 163 10.04 0.11 18.49
CA GLU A 163 8.59 0.07 18.29
C GLU A 163 7.95 -1.25 18.76
N LEU A 164 8.76 -2.19 19.26
CA LEU A 164 8.32 -3.57 19.55
C LEU A 164 7.21 -3.63 20.62
N GLU A 165 7.22 -2.72 21.61
CA GLU A 165 6.18 -2.67 22.64
C GLU A 165 4.82 -2.30 22.04
N GLN A 166 4.77 -1.24 21.22
CA GLN A 166 3.54 -0.82 20.56
C GLN A 166 3.00 -1.93 19.65
N TRP A 167 3.89 -2.58 18.90
CA TRP A 167 3.53 -3.71 18.05
C TRP A 167 3.00 -4.91 18.84
N ARG A 168 3.55 -5.17 20.02
CA ARG A 168 3.04 -6.21 20.92
C ARG A 168 1.63 -5.87 21.41
N CYS A 169 1.38 -4.61 21.79
CA CYS A 169 0.04 -4.15 22.15
C CYS A 169 -0.96 -4.34 21.00
N ASN A 170 -0.58 -3.94 19.78
CA ASN A 170 -1.40 -4.15 18.58
C ASN A 170 -1.68 -5.64 18.36
N TYR A 171 -0.66 -6.50 18.41
CA TYR A 171 -0.81 -7.94 18.25
C TYR A 171 -1.76 -8.56 19.28
N ILE A 172 -1.61 -8.23 20.58
CA ILE A 172 -2.52 -8.72 21.63
C ILE A 172 -3.93 -8.21 21.38
N ALA A 173 -4.09 -6.93 21.06
CA ALA A 173 -5.38 -6.33 20.72
C ALA A 173 -5.99 -6.91 19.43
N SER A 174 -5.21 -7.60 18.59
CA SER A 174 -5.70 -8.31 17.40
C SER A 174 -6.15 -9.76 17.66
N GLY A 175 -6.09 -10.21 18.91
CA GLY A 175 -6.44 -11.60 19.28
C GLY A 175 -5.33 -12.60 18.98
N GLY A 176 -4.07 -12.18 19.08
CA GLY A 176 -2.90 -13.05 18.92
C GLY A 176 -2.96 -14.31 19.79
N LEU A 177 -2.58 -15.46 19.22
CA LEU A 177 -2.69 -16.77 19.88
C LEU A 177 -1.42 -17.23 20.60
N GLY A 178 -0.34 -16.46 20.51
CA GLY A 178 0.97 -16.78 21.04
C GLY A 178 1.66 -15.58 21.69
N ARG A 179 2.99 -15.65 21.76
CA ARG A 179 3.82 -14.54 22.27
C ARG A 179 4.48 -13.85 21.09
N PHE A 180 4.17 -12.58 20.88
CA PHE A 180 4.66 -11.80 19.72
C PHE A 180 6.18 -11.88 19.54
N ASP A 181 6.92 -11.80 20.65
CA ASP A 181 8.38 -11.83 20.67
C ASP A 181 8.96 -13.14 20.11
N ASN A 182 8.20 -14.24 20.15
CA ASN A 182 8.66 -15.53 19.62
C ASN A 182 8.66 -15.57 18.09
N TYR A 183 8.08 -14.58 17.41
CA TYR A 183 8.08 -14.46 15.96
C TYR A 183 9.34 -13.83 15.40
N PHE A 184 10.15 -13.25 16.28
CA PHE A 184 11.37 -12.57 15.91
C PHE A 184 12.59 -13.29 16.48
N GLU A 185 13.70 -13.10 15.79
CA GLU A 185 15.04 -13.50 16.16
C GLU A 185 15.91 -12.23 16.32
N GLY A 186 17.10 -12.39 16.89
CA GLY A 186 18.08 -11.31 17.03
C GLY A 186 18.34 -10.87 18.47
N ARG A 187 19.58 -10.46 18.72
CA ARG A 187 20.07 -9.90 19.99
C ARG A 187 20.50 -8.45 19.77
N GLY A 188 20.33 -7.58 20.76
CA GLY A 188 20.74 -6.16 20.65
C GLY A 188 19.63 -5.26 20.10
N ALA A 189 19.98 -4.21 19.35
CA ALA A 189 19.06 -3.13 18.95
C ALA A 189 18.09 -3.48 17.80
N GLU A 190 18.36 -4.57 17.07
CA GLU A 190 17.56 -4.98 15.91
C GLU A 190 16.86 -6.32 16.16
N ILE A 191 15.75 -6.51 15.45
CA ILE A 191 14.97 -7.75 15.39
C ILE A 191 14.76 -8.15 13.94
N PHE A 192 14.70 -9.46 13.72
CA PHE A 192 14.53 -10.09 12.42
C PHE A 192 13.33 -11.01 12.48
N ILE A 193 12.46 -11.02 11.48
CA ILE A 193 11.39 -12.02 11.45
C ILE A 193 11.98 -13.42 11.23
N ALA A 194 11.54 -14.39 12.03
CA ALA A 194 12.01 -15.77 11.94
C ALA A 194 11.72 -16.38 10.56
N ASP A 195 12.63 -17.22 10.07
CA ASP A 195 12.61 -17.72 8.69
C ASP A 195 11.30 -18.45 8.32
N ARG A 196 10.69 -19.14 9.26
CA ARG A 196 9.41 -19.85 9.05
C ARG A 196 8.27 -18.96 8.53
N PHE A 197 8.31 -17.65 8.77
CA PHE A 197 7.30 -16.71 8.27
C PHE A 197 7.60 -16.15 6.88
N ARG A 198 8.73 -16.52 6.27
CA ARG A 198 9.19 -15.99 4.98
C ARG A 198 8.91 -16.92 3.80
N HIS A 199 8.77 -18.23 4.07
CA HIS A 199 8.82 -19.29 3.05
C HIS A 199 7.71 -19.21 1.99
N SER A 200 6.56 -18.61 2.33
CA SER A 200 5.39 -18.54 1.44
C SER A 200 5.20 -17.14 0.82
N ILE A 201 6.23 -16.29 0.84
CA ILE A 201 6.15 -14.88 0.45
C ILE A 201 6.96 -14.63 -0.82
N GLU A 202 6.31 -14.06 -1.83
CA GLU A 202 6.93 -13.66 -3.09
C GLU A 202 6.84 -12.14 -3.23
N PHE A 203 7.97 -11.46 -3.07
CA PHE A 203 8.07 -10.01 -3.27
C PHE A 203 8.36 -9.71 -4.75
N VAL A 204 7.47 -8.93 -5.37
CA VAL A 204 7.49 -8.59 -6.81
C VAL A 204 7.40 -7.07 -6.97
N GLN A 205 8.24 -6.49 -7.83
CA GLN A 205 8.06 -5.09 -8.21
C GLN A 205 6.85 -4.98 -9.13
N HIS A 206 5.88 -4.15 -8.75
CA HIS A 206 4.68 -3.93 -9.54
C HIS A 206 4.10 -2.56 -9.23
N ASN A 207 3.77 -1.82 -10.27
CA ASN A 207 3.19 -0.50 -10.21
C ASN A 207 1.69 -0.54 -10.55
N LEU A 208 0.83 -0.24 -9.57
CA LEU A 208 -0.62 -0.20 -9.78
C LEU A 208 -1.05 0.81 -10.86
N VAL A 209 -0.22 1.81 -11.13
CA VAL A 209 -0.47 2.85 -12.13
C VAL A 209 -0.38 2.31 -13.55
N SER A 210 0.67 1.55 -13.87
CA SER A 210 1.00 1.16 -15.24
C SER A 210 0.74 -0.32 -15.52
N ASP A 211 0.90 -1.17 -14.51
CA ASP A 211 1.04 -2.60 -14.73
C ASP A 211 -0.35 -3.27 -14.71
N ASP A 212 -0.48 -4.35 -15.47
CA ASP A 212 -1.55 -5.33 -15.32
C ASP A 212 -1.02 -6.54 -14.56
N VAL A 213 -1.92 -7.25 -13.89
CA VAL A 213 -1.61 -8.49 -13.17
C VAL A 213 -2.55 -9.59 -13.63
N PHE A 214 -1.98 -10.76 -13.89
CA PHE A 214 -2.73 -11.99 -14.03
C PHE A 214 -2.56 -12.82 -12.77
N LEU A 215 -3.40 -12.53 -11.78
CA LEU A 215 -3.47 -13.25 -10.52
C LEU A 215 -4.92 -13.61 -10.22
N GLU A 216 -5.13 -14.82 -9.71
CA GLU A 216 -6.38 -15.19 -9.06
C GLU A 216 -6.17 -15.30 -7.55
N ALA A 217 -6.66 -14.30 -6.81
CA ALA A 217 -6.53 -14.19 -5.37
C ALA A 217 -7.85 -14.49 -4.64
N GLN A 218 -7.76 -15.09 -3.46
CA GLN A 218 -8.89 -15.21 -2.52
C GLN A 218 -8.96 -14.00 -1.57
N LEU A 219 -7.83 -13.34 -1.33
CA LEU A 219 -7.75 -12.12 -0.52
C LEU A 219 -6.82 -11.12 -1.23
N ILE A 220 -7.30 -9.89 -1.40
CA ILE A 220 -6.45 -8.73 -1.72
C ILE A 220 -6.41 -7.82 -0.50
N VAL A 221 -5.21 -7.41 -0.10
CA VAL A 221 -4.96 -6.41 0.94
C VAL A 221 -4.30 -5.21 0.28
N CYS A 222 -4.97 -4.06 0.30
CA CYS A 222 -4.44 -2.81 -0.25
C CYS A 222 -4.76 -1.68 0.74
N ARG A 223 -3.92 -1.54 1.77
CA ARG A 223 -4.17 -0.61 2.87
C ARG A 223 -3.25 0.60 2.80
N ASN A 224 -3.82 1.79 2.91
CA ASN A 224 -3.09 3.06 2.93
C ASN A 224 -2.25 3.32 1.68
N VAL A 225 -2.72 2.86 0.52
CA VAL A 225 -2.12 3.06 -0.80
C VAL A 225 -3.01 3.96 -1.67
N LEU A 226 -4.31 3.63 -1.78
CA LEU A 226 -5.26 4.34 -2.64
C LEU A 226 -5.46 5.80 -2.23
N ILE A 227 -5.23 6.14 -0.95
CA ILE A 227 -5.24 7.53 -0.47
C ILE A 227 -4.27 8.46 -1.20
N TYR A 228 -3.29 7.93 -1.92
CA TYR A 228 -2.32 8.73 -2.68
C TYR A 228 -2.74 8.97 -4.12
N PHE A 229 -3.71 8.22 -4.62
CA PHE A 229 -4.16 8.28 -5.99
C PHE A 229 -5.26 9.32 -6.19
N GLY A 230 -5.27 9.96 -7.35
CA GLY A 230 -6.45 10.66 -7.84
C GLY A 230 -7.54 9.67 -8.26
N SER A 231 -8.76 10.16 -8.49
CA SER A 231 -9.94 9.31 -8.72
C SER A 231 -9.77 8.31 -9.88
N GLN A 232 -9.12 8.72 -10.97
CA GLN A 232 -8.88 7.84 -12.13
C GLN A 232 -7.97 6.66 -11.79
N LEU A 233 -6.91 6.89 -11.00
CA LEU A 233 -6.00 5.83 -10.57
C LEU A 233 -6.63 4.93 -9.50
N GLN A 234 -7.45 5.50 -8.60
CA GLN A 234 -8.24 4.71 -7.66
C GLN A 234 -9.17 3.75 -8.40
N GLU A 235 -9.89 4.24 -9.41
CA GLU A 235 -10.77 3.44 -10.25
C GLU A 235 -10.01 2.33 -10.98
N ARG A 236 -8.91 2.67 -11.66
CA ARG A 236 -8.05 1.66 -12.31
C ARG A 236 -7.59 0.58 -11.34
N GLY A 237 -7.17 0.96 -10.13
CA GLY A 237 -6.74 0.03 -9.09
C GLY A 237 -7.88 -0.90 -8.66
N LEU A 238 -9.07 -0.35 -8.42
CA LEU A 238 -10.26 -1.12 -8.07
C LEU A 238 -10.70 -2.07 -9.19
N ASP A 239 -10.63 -1.66 -10.45
CA ASP A 239 -10.89 -2.51 -11.62
C ASP A 239 -9.91 -3.67 -11.71
N LEU A 240 -8.63 -3.41 -11.45
CA LEU A 240 -7.60 -4.45 -11.40
C LEU A 240 -7.86 -5.44 -10.25
N PHE A 241 -8.26 -4.95 -9.08
CA PHE A 241 -8.67 -5.82 -7.96
C PHE A 241 -9.92 -6.63 -8.31
N GLY A 242 -10.89 -6.01 -8.98
CA GLY A 242 -12.10 -6.67 -9.48
C GLY A 242 -11.77 -7.80 -10.43
N ARG A 243 -10.84 -7.61 -11.37
CA ARG A 243 -10.37 -8.66 -12.29
C ARG A 243 -9.56 -9.76 -11.60
N SER A 244 -8.77 -9.41 -10.58
CA SER A 244 -7.84 -10.33 -9.92
C SER A 244 -8.46 -11.14 -8.77
N LEU A 245 -9.55 -10.66 -8.18
CA LEU A 245 -10.27 -11.40 -7.14
C LEU A 245 -11.10 -12.53 -7.73
N GLN A 246 -10.97 -13.72 -7.14
CA GLN A 246 -11.94 -14.77 -7.38
C GLN A 246 -13.30 -14.41 -6.80
N ARG A 247 -14.35 -14.99 -7.37
CA ARG A 247 -15.72 -14.87 -6.87
C ARG A 247 -15.80 -15.37 -5.44
N GLY A 248 -16.47 -14.61 -4.57
CA GLY A 248 -16.54 -14.89 -3.14
C GLY A 248 -15.31 -14.50 -2.34
N GLY A 249 -14.22 -14.07 -2.99
CA GLY A 249 -13.01 -13.56 -2.36
C GLY A 249 -13.18 -12.17 -1.74
N PHE A 250 -12.18 -11.73 -0.99
CA PHE A 250 -12.25 -10.56 -0.13
C PHE A 250 -11.27 -9.47 -0.55
N LEU A 251 -11.71 -8.21 -0.47
CA LEU A 251 -10.87 -7.04 -0.61
C LEU A 251 -10.83 -6.31 0.74
N LEU A 252 -9.63 -6.09 1.25
CA LEU A 252 -9.38 -5.31 2.47
C LEU A 252 -8.67 -4.01 2.10
N LEU A 253 -9.31 -2.87 2.38
CA LEU A 253 -8.73 -1.53 2.22
C LEU A 253 -8.39 -0.89 3.56
N GLY A 254 -7.66 0.22 3.54
CA GLY A 254 -7.38 1.04 4.72
C GLY A 254 -8.61 1.83 5.14
N ARG A 255 -8.72 2.20 6.42
CA ARG A 255 -9.92 2.87 6.99
C ARG A 255 -10.32 4.17 6.27
N ALA A 256 -9.33 4.93 5.82
CA ALA A 256 -9.52 6.19 5.09
C ALA A 256 -9.82 5.97 3.59
N GLU A 257 -9.88 4.71 3.14
CA GLU A 257 -10.08 4.31 1.75
C GLU A 257 -11.45 3.67 1.67
N ALA A 258 -12.35 4.29 0.91
CA ALA A 258 -13.66 3.74 0.65
C ALA A 258 -13.84 3.58 -0.85
N ILE A 259 -14.49 2.50 -1.25
CA ILE A 259 -15.08 2.41 -2.58
C ILE A 259 -16.27 3.37 -2.56
N PHE A 260 -16.07 4.60 -3.03
CA PHE A 260 -17.14 5.60 -3.08
C PHE A 260 -17.21 6.21 -4.47
N ASP A 261 -18.16 5.72 -5.28
CA ASP A 261 -18.70 6.48 -6.40
C ASP A 261 -20.18 6.08 -6.64
N PRO A 262 -21.15 6.97 -6.39
CA PRO A 262 -22.55 6.75 -6.73
C PRO A 262 -22.83 6.72 -8.25
N SER A 263 -21.90 7.21 -9.07
CA SER A 263 -22.06 7.40 -10.51
C SER A 263 -21.42 6.31 -11.37
N ARG A 264 -20.61 5.43 -10.77
CA ARG A 264 -19.96 4.31 -11.45
C ARG A 264 -20.31 3.01 -10.75
N SER A 265 -20.78 2.06 -11.54
CA SER A 265 -21.20 0.73 -11.13
C SER A 265 -19.98 -0.09 -10.69
N PHE A 266 -19.47 0.19 -9.49
CA PHE A 266 -18.66 -0.76 -8.72
C PHE A 266 -19.54 -1.89 -8.18
N GLU A 267 -20.32 -2.51 -9.07
CA GLU A 267 -21.21 -3.65 -8.82
C GLU A 267 -20.43 -4.94 -8.50
N ASP A 268 -19.11 -4.90 -8.63
CA ASP A 268 -18.20 -6.01 -8.42
C ASP A 268 -17.91 -6.31 -6.94
N PHE A 269 -18.37 -5.47 -5.99
CA PHE A 269 -18.10 -5.64 -4.57
C PHE A 269 -19.32 -5.40 -3.67
N ASP A 270 -19.65 -6.39 -2.84
CA ASP A 270 -20.61 -6.25 -1.74
C ASP A 270 -19.87 -5.78 -0.48
N VAL A 271 -20.42 -4.80 0.25
CA VAL A 271 -19.85 -4.32 1.53
C VAL A 271 -20.05 -5.40 2.59
N MET A 272 -18.96 -5.93 3.13
CA MET A 272 -18.99 -6.93 4.20
C MET A 272 -18.83 -6.27 5.58
N HIS A 273 -17.95 -5.28 5.69
CA HIS A 273 -17.79 -4.48 6.90
C HIS A 273 -17.34 -3.06 6.55
N ASP A 274 -18.23 -2.08 6.72
CA ASP A 274 -17.97 -0.71 6.27
C ASP A 274 -16.85 -0.02 7.07
N THR A 275 -16.88 -0.09 8.41
CA THR A 275 -15.85 0.55 9.27
C THR A 275 -14.45 0.01 9.03
N TYR A 276 -14.33 -1.28 8.72
CA TYR A 276 -13.05 -1.96 8.48
C TYR A 276 -12.69 -1.98 7.00
N ARG A 277 -13.54 -1.42 6.14
CA ARG A 277 -13.37 -1.35 4.68
C ARG A 277 -13.07 -2.72 4.07
N ILE A 278 -13.90 -3.69 4.48
CA ILE A 278 -13.85 -5.06 3.97
C ILE A 278 -15.02 -5.26 3.01
N TYR A 279 -14.68 -5.74 1.83
CA TYR A 279 -15.61 -5.98 0.74
C TYR A 279 -15.47 -7.41 0.25
N ARG A 280 -16.52 -7.92 -0.40
CA ARG A 280 -16.56 -9.27 -0.95
C ARG A 280 -16.95 -9.22 -2.42
N LYS A 281 -16.24 -9.94 -3.28
CA LYS A 281 -16.66 -10.11 -4.67
C LYS A 281 -17.88 -11.03 -4.74
N PRO A 282 -19.02 -10.63 -5.36
CA PRO A 282 -20.20 -11.47 -5.45
C PRO A 282 -19.93 -12.82 -6.11
N VAL A 283 -20.62 -13.87 -5.66
CA VAL A 283 -20.52 -15.22 -6.25
C VAL A 283 -21.29 -15.30 -7.58
N ARG A 284 -22.38 -14.56 -7.71
CA ARG A 284 -23.21 -14.51 -8.92
C ARG A 284 -22.72 -13.41 -9.86
N GLN A 285 -22.78 -13.68 -11.17
CA GLN A 285 -22.52 -12.64 -12.15
C GLN A 285 -23.73 -11.72 -12.12
N ARG A 286 -23.56 -10.48 -11.66
CA ARG A 286 -24.58 -9.46 -11.90
C ARG A 286 -24.64 -9.27 -13.41
N ALA A 287 -25.84 -9.40 -14.00
CA ALA A 287 -26.01 -9.17 -15.43
C ALA A 287 -25.54 -7.74 -15.69
N ARG A 288 -24.44 -7.55 -16.42
CA ARG A 288 -24.02 -6.22 -16.84
C ARG A 288 -25.19 -5.62 -17.61
N GLY A 289 -25.84 -4.60 -17.05
CA GLY A 289 -26.85 -3.84 -17.76
C GLY A 289 -26.19 -3.26 -19.00
N SER A 290 -26.53 -3.80 -20.16
CA SER A 290 -26.21 -3.18 -21.44
C SER A 290 -26.93 -1.84 -21.51
N ILE A 291 -26.16 -0.74 -21.46
CA ILE A 291 -26.57 0.59 -21.91
C ILE A 291 -25.69 0.92 -23.11
#